data_AF-A0A7J3V527-F1
#
_entry.id   AF-A0A7J3V527-F1
#
_cell.length_a   1.000
_cell.length_b   1.000
_cell.length_c   1.000
_cell.angle_alpha   90.00
_cell.angle_beta   90.00
_cell.angle_gamma   90.00
#
_symmetry.space_group_name_H-M   'P 1'
#
loop_
_entity.id
_entity.type
_entity.pdbx_description
1 polymer ?
#
loop_
_entity_poly.entity_id
_entity_poly.type
_entity_poly.pdbx_seq_one_letter_code
_entity_poly.pdbx_strand_id
1 'polypeptide(L)'
;MSYNEIYTTALYNVLDEMRKVCPDVQHAFVYNEGGEIIAGDAETPQKVMARVMDSFDDIFERAEAIGGVETVTLNGSMGTVKLYNFSGHYFIMVYSAKADVGYIDTIVRVLIPTVLKVLEKLSPTPLKNTIPPPQPEQPPVEDSTPTGIPTEIPVEELKLELWEEEAKPPTVQEPKPFKETLTPLEVPAVQLIVENIGGLLVPSDTVRVDSETLANWENAFEGKKIEYVEIETFDGKTARYKVKPTKDPKYAGKGIVQIPEKAQLALEIKKGELVKVKPIIE
;
A
#
# COMPACT_ATOMS: atom_id res chain seq x y z
N MET A 1 -8.63 -21.72 -15.88
CA MET A 1 -9.28 -21.00 -14.77
C MET A 1 -9.57 -19.58 -15.22
N SER A 2 -10.68 -18.98 -14.77
CA SER A 2 -10.87 -17.54 -14.88
C SER A 2 -9.90 -16.78 -13.93
N TYR A 3 -9.76 -15.46 -14.12
CA TYR A 3 -8.95 -14.64 -13.21
C TYR A 3 -9.50 -14.71 -11.76
N ASN A 4 -10.82 -14.67 -11.60
CA ASN A 4 -11.47 -14.75 -10.29
C ASN A 4 -11.24 -16.10 -9.60
N GLU A 5 -11.22 -17.22 -10.34
CA GLU A 5 -10.86 -18.53 -9.78
C GLU A 5 -9.41 -18.55 -9.25
N ILE A 6 -8.47 -17.96 -9.98
CA ILE A 6 -7.06 -17.85 -9.55
C ILE A 6 -6.97 -16.98 -8.29
N TYR A 7 -7.70 -15.87 -8.27
CA TYR A 7 -7.76 -14.92 -7.15
C TYR A 7 -8.31 -15.58 -5.86
N THR A 8 -9.52 -16.16 -5.94
CA THR A 8 -10.15 -16.90 -4.82
C THR A 8 -9.30 -18.08 -4.36
N THR A 9 -8.69 -18.84 -5.28
CA THR A 9 -7.83 -19.99 -4.93
C THR A 9 -6.57 -19.54 -4.20
N ALA A 10 -5.92 -18.47 -4.64
CA ALA A 10 -4.74 -17.92 -3.98
C ALA A 10 -5.07 -17.39 -2.57
N LEU A 11 -6.20 -16.69 -2.40
CA LEU A 11 -6.65 -16.25 -1.08
C LEU A 11 -6.98 -17.45 -0.17
N TYR A 12 -7.76 -18.42 -0.66
CA TYR A 12 -8.09 -19.64 0.10
C TYR A 12 -6.83 -20.36 0.61
N ASN A 13 -5.86 -20.60 -0.28
CA ASN A 13 -4.59 -21.26 0.08
C ASN A 13 -3.84 -20.49 1.17
N VAL A 14 -3.88 -19.16 1.16
CA VAL A 14 -3.17 -18.32 2.14
C VAL A 14 -3.86 -18.34 3.50
N LEU A 15 -5.19 -18.38 3.55
CA LEU A 15 -5.92 -18.63 4.81
C LEU A 15 -5.57 -20.01 5.39
N ASP A 16 -5.52 -21.04 4.54
CA ASP A 16 -5.20 -22.42 4.93
C ASP A 16 -3.75 -22.56 5.45
N GLU A 17 -2.77 -21.99 4.75
CA GLU A 17 -1.38 -21.93 5.24
C GLU A 17 -1.25 -21.11 6.54
N MET A 18 -2.00 -20.02 6.70
CA MET A 18 -2.03 -19.26 7.96
C MET A 18 -2.57 -20.09 9.14
N ARG A 19 -3.59 -20.94 8.93
CA ARG A 19 -4.08 -21.85 9.97
C ARG A 19 -3.07 -22.95 10.32
N LYS A 20 -2.23 -23.38 9.36
CA LYS A 20 -1.14 -24.34 9.61
C LYS A 20 0.02 -23.72 10.40
N VAL A 21 0.40 -22.48 10.08
CA VAL A 21 1.46 -21.73 10.78
C VAL A 21 1.00 -21.23 12.14
N CYS A 22 -0.28 -20.90 12.30
CA CYS A 22 -0.88 -20.42 13.55
C CYS A 22 -2.12 -21.28 13.92
N PRO A 23 -1.95 -22.45 14.56
CA PRO A 23 -3.05 -23.37 14.88
C PRO A 23 -4.14 -22.82 15.82
N ASP A 24 -3.89 -21.70 16.51
CA ASP A 24 -4.91 -20.99 17.29
C ASP A 24 -5.87 -20.14 16.43
N VAL A 25 -5.64 -20.02 15.12
CA VAL A 25 -6.58 -19.42 14.15
C VAL A 25 -7.67 -20.44 13.81
N GLN A 26 -8.78 -20.35 14.54
CA GLN A 26 -9.89 -21.30 14.44
C GLN A 26 -10.63 -21.15 13.10
N HIS A 27 -10.96 -19.92 12.72
CA HIS A 27 -11.73 -19.60 11.51
C HIS A 27 -11.10 -18.40 10.79
N ALA A 28 -11.20 -18.37 9.47
CA ALA A 28 -10.64 -17.31 8.63
C ALA A 28 -11.41 -17.18 7.30
N PHE A 29 -11.84 -15.98 6.94
CA PHE A 29 -12.61 -15.70 5.71
C PHE A 29 -12.51 -14.24 5.26
N VAL A 30 -12.82 -13.97 3.99
CA VAL A 30 -12.53 -12.69 3.31
C VAL A 30 -13.73 -12.21 2.51
N TYR A 31 -14.06 -10.93 2.68
CA TYR A 31 -15.06 -10.22 1.86
C TYR A 31 -14.39 -9.23 0.89
N ASN A 32 -15.07 -8.92 -0.22
CA ASN A 32 -14.77 -7.75 -1.02
C ASN A 32 -15.39 -6.48 -0.40
N GLU A 33 -15.12 -5.33 -1.02
CA GLU A 33 -15.64 -4.02 -0.63
C GLU A 33 -17.19 -3.96 -0.63
N GLY A 34 -17.85 -4.81 -1.43
CA GLY A 34 -19.30 -4.96 -1.50
C GLY A 34 -19.91 -5.99 -0.55
N GLY A 35 -19.12 -6.56 0.38
CA GLY A 35 -19.60 -7.53 1.36
C GLY A 35 -19.81 -8.96 0.84
N GLU A 36 -19.36 -9.28 -0.37
CA GLU A 36 -19.43 -10.64 -0.92
C GLU A 36 -18.26 -11.50 -0.43
N ILE A 37 -18.53 -12.75 -0.04
CA ILE A 37 -17.51 -13.70 0.42
C ILE A 37 -16.65 -14.14 -0.79
N ILE A 38 -15.36 -13.80 -0.79
CA ILE A 38 -14.41 -14.20 -1.84
C ILE A 38 -13.80 -15.58 -1.54
N ALA A 39 -13.45 -15.82 -0.28
CA ALA A 39 -12.75 -17.02 0.19
C ALA A 39 -13.01 -17.24 1.68
N GLY A 40 -12.90 -18.48 2.16
CA GLY A 40 -13.01 -18.80 3.58
C GLY A 40 -12.67 -20.25 3.91
N ASP A 41 -12.44 -20.52 5.18
CA ASP A 41 -12.15 -21.86 5.68
C ASP A 41 -13.34 -22.83 5.49
N ALA A 42 -13.04 -24.12 5.35
CA ALA A 42 -14.05 -25.15 5.07
C ALA A 42 -14.87 -25.60 6.30
N GLU A 43 -14.58 -25.08 7.50
CA GLU A 43 -15.24 -25.45 8.75
C GLU A 43 -16.34 -24.45 9.14
N THR A 44 -16.19 -23.18 8.74
CA THR A 44 -17.18 -22.12 8.93
C THR A 44 -18.33 -22.26 7.92
N PRO A 45 -19.60 -22.38 8.35
CA PRO A 45 -20.73 -22.39 7.42
C PRO A 45 -20.92 -21.01 6.76
N GLN A 46 -21.20 -20.96 5.45
CA GLN A 46 -21.42 -19.71 4.69
C GLN A 46 -22.49 -18.78 5.33
N LYS A 47 -23.52 -19.36 5.97
CA LYS A 47 -24.53 -18.59 6.70
C LYS A 47 -24.00 -17.90 7.97
N VAL A 48 -22.95 -18.46 8.59
CA VAL A 48 -22.24 -17.81 9.70
C VAL A 48 -21.38 -16.68 9.16
N MET A 49 -20.65 -16.89 8.05
CA MET A 49 -19.89 -15.84 7.36
C MET A 49 -20.78 -14.63 7.05
N ALA A 50 -21.84 -14.79 6.25
CA ALA A 50 -22.74 -13.69 5.87
C ALA A 50 -23.20 -12.86 7.08
N ARG A 51 -23.64 -13.53 8.16
CA ARG A 51 -24.08 -12.87 9.40
C ARG A 51 -22.98 -12.05 10.10
N VAL A 52 -21.71 -12.39 9.92
CA VAL A 52 -20.60 -11.57 10.43
C VAL A 52 -20.51 -10.25 9.67
N MET A 53 -20.70 -10.24 8.35
CA MET A 53 -20.76 -9.00 7.57
C MET A 53 -21.94 -8.13 8.01
N ASP A 54 -23.15 -8.70 8.11
CA ASP A 54 -24.35 -8.02 8.64
C ASP A 54 -24.12 -7.37 10.03
N SER A 55 -23.14 -7.86 10.79
CA SER A 55 -22.79 -7.39 12.14
C SER A 55 -21.72 -6.30 12.16
N PHE A 56 -21.06 -6.03 11.03
CA PHE A 56 -20.06 -4.97 10.85
C PHE A 56 -20.54 -3.79 10.00
N ASP A 57 -21.62 -3.92 9.22
CA ASP A 57 -22.17 -2.83 8.38
C ASP A 57 -22.38 -1.52 9.15
N ASP A 58 -23.02 -1.60 10.33
CA ASP A 58 -23.27 -0.48 11.26
C ASP A 58 -21.97 0.20 11.75
N ILE A 59 -20.84 -0.53 11.72
CA ILE A 59 -19.51 -0.02 12.07
C ILE A 59 -18.84 0.62 10.85
N PHE A 60 -18.98 0.02 9.66
CA PHE A 60 -18.44 0.55 8.41
C PHE A 60 -19.08 1.89 8.01
N GLU A 61 -20.41 1.99 8.02
CA GLU A 61 -21.15 3.23 7.72
C GLU A 61 -20.69 4.38 8.63
N ARG A 62 -20.59 4.13 9.94
CA ARG A 62 -20.15 5.12 10.92
C ARG A 62 -18.66 5.47 10.81
N ALA A 63 -17.83 4.55 10.33
CA ALA A 63 -16.40 4.75 10.18
C ALA A 63 -16.04 5.51 8.90
N GLU A 64 -16.86 5.50 7.85
CA GLU A 64 -16.62 6.27 6.61
C GLU A 64 -16.34 7.75 6.92
N ALA A 65 -17.13 8.35 7.81
CA ALA A 65 -17.00 9.73 8.27
C ALA A 65 -15.67 10.07 8.97
N ILE A 66 -14.86 9.08 9.34
CA ILE A 66 -13.52 9.25 9.93
C ILE A 66 -12.38 8.63 9.09
N GLY A 67 -12.67 8.23 7.83
CA GLY A 67 -11.69 7.64 6.91
C GLY A 67 -11.73 6.13 6.79
N GLY A 68 -12.78 5.48 7.30
CA GLY A 68 -13.00 4.03 7.20
C GLY A 68 -12.36 3.22 8.32
N VAL A 69 -12.33 1.89 8.12
CA VAL A 69 -11.80 0.91 9.08
C VAL A 69 -10.52 0.28 8.53
N GLU A 70 -9.41 0.42 9.25
CA GLU A 70 -8.19 -0.39 9.03
C GLU A 70 -8.33 -1.76 9.73
N THR A 71 -8.77 -1.77 10.99
CA THR A 71 -8.95 -2.99 11.77
C THR A 71 -10.01 -2.83 12.85
N VAL A 72 -10.72 -3.92 13.17
CA VAL A 72 -11.55 -4.05 14.38
C VAL A 72 -11.03 -5.21 15.22
N THR A 73 -11.08 -5.08 16.54
CA THR A 73 -10.72 -6.15 17.48
C THR A 73 -11.85 -6.32 18.50
N LEU A 74 -12.49 -7.49 18.50
CA LEU A 74 -13.56 -7.86 19.43
C LEU A 74 -13.06 -8.97 20.35
N ASN A 75 -12.68 -8.60 21.58
CA ASN A 75 -12.21 -9.55 22.59
C ASN A 75 -13.39 -10.17 23.35
N GLY A 76 -13.56 -11.48 23.22
CA GLY A 76 -14.54 -12.27 23.98
C GLY A 76 -13.89 -13.15 25.04
N SER A 77 -14.70 -13.79 25.88
CA SER A 77 -14.22 -14.72 26.92
C SER A 77 -13.66 -16.04 26.37
N MET A 78 -14.02 -16.40 25.14
CA MET A 78 -13.61 -17.65 24.47
C MET A 78 -12.44 -17.47 23.49
N GLY A 79 -12.11 -16.22 23.15
CA GLY A 79 -11.25 -15.89 22.03
C GLY A 79 -11.49 -14.48 21.49
N THR A 80 -10.78 -14.11 20.43
CA THR A 80 -10.83 -12.77 19.83
C THR A 80 -11.21 -12.88 18.35
N VAL A 81 -12.14 -12.03 17.90
CA VAL A 81 -12.39 -11.82 16.46
C VAL A 81 -11.63 -10.58 16.04
N LYS A 82 -10.82 -10.69 14.97
CA LYS A 82 -10.20 -9.52 14.33
C LYS A 82 -10.63 -9.39 12.88
N LEU A 83 -10.83 -8.13 12.48
CA LEU A 83 -11.09 -7.68 11.12
C LEU A 83 -9.87 -6.87 10.68
N TYR A 84 -9.41 -7.09 9.46
CA TYR A 84 -8.35 -6.31 8.82
C TYR A 84 -8.81 -5.90 7.42
N ASN A 85 -8.65 -4.63 7.07
CA ASN A 85 -8.87 -4.11 5.73
C ASN A 85 -7.54 -3.99 5.00
N PHE A 86 -7.39 -4.70 3.89
CA PHE A 86 -6.25 -4.59 3.00
C PHE A 86 -6.75 -4.30 1.58
N SER A 87 -6.55 -3.08 1.08
CA SER A 87 -6.98 -2.67 -0.27
C SER A 87 -8.46 -3.00 -0.58
N GLY A 88 -9.39 -2.69 0.34
CA GLY A 88 -10.82 -2.97 0.15
C GLY A 88 -11.22 -4.44 0.33
N HIS A 89 -10.33 -5.27 0.87
CA HIS A 89 -10.59 -6.67 1.20
C HIS A 89 -10.63 -6.85 2.71
N TYR A 90 -11.76 -7.32 3.23
CA TYR A 90 -11.99 -7.46 4.67
C TYR A 90 -11.70 -8.89 5.13
N PHE A 91 -10.52 -9.10 5.71
CA PHE A 91 -10.08 -10.37 6.29
C PHE A 91 -10.61 -10.47 7.72
N ILE A 92 -11.50 -11.43 7.97
CA ILE A 92 -11.91 -11.83 9.31
C ILE A 92 -11.10 -13.05 9.74
N MET A 93 -10.64 -13.03 10.99
CA MET A 93 -10.12 -14.21 11.67
C MET A 93 -10.67 -14.32 13.09
N VAL A 94 -10.81 -15.56 13.56
CA VAL A 94 -11.23 -15.90 14.92
C VAL A 94 -10.11 -16.68 15.60
N TYR A 95 -9.64 -16.18 16.74
CA TYR A 95 -8.53 -16.72 17.51
C TYR A 95 -8.99 -17.37 18.80
N SER A 96 -8.34 -18.45 19.21
CA SER A 96 -8.47 -19.01 20.56
C SER A 96 -8.04 -18.00 21.63
N ALA A 97 -8.59 -18.10 22.85
CA ALA A 97 -8.15 -17.31 24.01
C ALA A 97 -6.69 -17.53 24.45
N LYS A 98 -5.94 -18.42 23.79
CA LYS A 98 -4.51 -18.68 24.04
C LYS A 98 -3.59 -18.13 22.95
N ALA A 99 -4.15 -17.60 21.86
CA ALA A 99 -3.40 -17.19 20.69
C ALA A 99 -2.39 -16.07 20.98
N ASP A 100 -1.19 -16.16 20.42
CA ASP A 100 -0.30 -15.00 20.31
C ASP A 100 -0.80 -14.08 19.19
N VAL A 101 -1.73 -13.19 19.55
CA VAL A 101 -2.32 -12.20 18.64
C VAL A 101 -1.25 -11.23 18.09
N GLY A 102 -0.12 -11.03 18.78
CA GLY A 102 0.98 -10.18 18.29
C GLY A 102 1.79 -10.85 17.19
N TYR A 103 2.10 -12.13 17.35
CA TYR A 103 2.72 -12.96 16.31
C TYR A 103 1.80 -13.11 15.09
N ILE A 104 0.50 -13.36 15.31
CA ILE A 104 -0.49 -13.46 14.24
C ILE A 104 -0.64 -12.12 13.51
N ASP A 105 -0.79 -10.99 14.20
CA ASP A 105 -0.83 -9.65 13.58
C ASP A 105 0.39 -9.40 12.68
N THR A 106 1.57 -9.84 13.13
CA THR A 106 2.84 -9.68 12.40
C THR A 106 2.83 -10.49 11.10
N ILE A 107 2.39 -11.75 11.14
CA ILE A 107 2.26 -12.57 9.92
C ILE A 107 1.21 -11.99 8.98
N VAL A 108 0.03 -11.67 9.49
CA VAL A 108 -1.12 -11.17 8.71
C VAL A 108 -0.75 -9.89 7.95
N ARG A 109 -0.16 -8.91 8.64
CA ARG A 109 0.22 -7.61 8.07
C ARG A 109 1.35 -7.68 7.05
N VAL A 110 2.10 -8.79 6.98
CA VAL A 110 3.16 -9.00 5.97
C VAL A 110 2.65 -9.89 4.83
N LEU A 111 2.04 -11.02 5.15
CA LEU A 111 1.66 -12.05 4.17
C LEU A 111 0.48 -11.59 3.29
N ILE A 112 -0.59 -11.05 3.89
CA ILE A 112 -1.80 -10.69 3.14
C ILE A 112 -1.52 -9.58 2.10
N PRO A 113 -0.89 -8.43 2.44
CA PRO A 113 -0.58 -7.41 1.44
C PRO A 113 0.39 -7.91 0.37
N THR A 114 1.31 -8.81 0.71
CA THR A 114 2.24 -9.42 -0.27
C THR A 114 1.49 -10.26 -1.30
N VAL A 115 0.54 -11.08 -0.85
CA VAL A 115 -0.31 -11.92 -1.72
C VAL A 115 -1.19 -11.06 -2.61
N LEU A 116 -1.89 -10.07 -2.05
CA LEU A 116 -2.74 -9.15 -2.82
C LEU A 116 -1.93 -8.42 -3.90
N LYS A 117 -0.76 -7.88 -3.56
CA LYS A 117 0.15 -7.18 -4.48
C LYS A 117 0.79 -8.09 -5.55
N VAL A 118 0.83 -9.40 -5.34
CA VAL A 118 1.18 -10.38 -6.38
C VAL A 118 -0.01 -10.64 -7.30
N LEU A 119 -1.22 -10.80 -6.75
CA LEU A 119 -2.43 -11.01 -7.55
C LEU A 119 -2.78 -9.80 -8.43
N GLU A 120 -2.65 -8.58 -7.90
CA GLU A 120 -2.75 -7.32 -8.67
C GLU A 120 -1.82 -7.32 -9.89
N LYS A 121 -0.55 -7.75 -9.72
CA LYS A 121 0.45 -7.83 -10.80
C LYS A 121 0.18 -8.95 -11.82
N LEU A 122 -0.68 -9.91 -11.49
CA LEU A 122 -1.14 -10.97 -12.39
C LEU A 122 -2.46 -10.61 -13.09
N SER A 123 -3.05 -9.44 -12.78
CA SER A 123 -4.20 -8.89 -13.50
C SER A 123 -3.77 -8.23 -14.83
N PRO A 124 -4.53 -8.37 -15.94
CA PRO A 124 -4.19 -7.71 -17.20
C PRO A 124 -4.37 -6.18 -17.18
N THR A 125 -5.30 -5.68 -16.37
CA THR A 125 -5.71 -4.27 -16.21
C THR A 125 -6.28 -4.11 -14.80
N PRO A 126 -6.12 -2.95 -14.11
CA PRO A 126 -6.48 -2.83 -12.69
C PRO A 126 -7.95 -3.13 -12.35
N LEU A 127 -8.15 -3.76 -11.19
CA LEU A 127 -9.45 -3.85 -10.51
C LEU A 127 -9.86 -2.46 -9.96
N LYS A 128 -10.32 -1.59 -10.85
CA LYS A 128 -11.12 -0.42 -10.50
C LYS A 128 -12.47 -0.52 -11.17
N ASN A 129 -13.53 -0.35 -10.38
CA ASN A 129 -14.92 -0.46 -10.83
C ASN A 129 -15.17 0.41 -12.07
N THR A 130 -15.32 -0.23 -13.23
CA THR A 130 -15.84 0.42 -14.42
C THR A 130 -17.31 0.69 -14.20
N ILE A 131 -17.63 1.89 -13.72
CA ILE A 131 -18.95 2.49 -13.91
C ILE A 131 -19.26 2.37 -15.40
N PRO A 132 -20.34 1.67 -15.81
CA PRO A 132 -20.67 1.57 -17.22
C PRO A 132 -20.87 2.97 -17.82
N PRO A 133 -20.33 3.27 -19.01
CA PRO A 133 -20.69 4.49 -19.72
C PRO A 133 -22.23 4.54 -19.84
N PRO A 134 -22.87 5.71 -19.65
CA PRO A 134 -24.32 5.81 -19.79
C PRO A 134 -24.71 5.35 -21.19
N GLN A 135 -25.55 4.32 -21.27
CA GLN A 135 -26.04 3.83 -22.56
C GLN A 135 -26.81 4.96 -23.24
N PRO A 136 -26.51 5.29 -24.51
CA PRO A 136 -27.36 6.20 -25.28
C PRO A 136 -28.78 5.64 -25.33
N GLU A 137 -29.77 6.49 -25.02
CA GLU A 137 -31.18 6.12 -25.16
C GLU A 137 -31.46 5.71 -26.62
N GLN A 138 -32.13 4.58 -26.81
CA GLN A 138 -32.51 4.13 -28.14
C GLN A 138 -33.69 4.97 -28.65
N PRO A 139 -33.55 5.76 -29.74
CA PRO A 139 -34.70 6.32 -30.41
C PRO A 139 -35.50 5.20 -31.11
N PRO A 140 -36.83 5.30 -31.22
CA PRO A 140 -37.62 4.37 -32.02
C PRO A 140 -37.21 4.37 -33.50
N VAL A 141 -37.44 3.24 -34.15
CA VAL A 141 -37.15 3.00 -35.58
C VAL A 141 -38.45 3.02 -36.39
N GLU A 142 -38.33 3.13 -37.72
CA GLU A 142 -39.39 3.13 -38.75
C GLU A 142 -40.07 4.51 -38.97
N ASP A 143 -40.30 5.01 -40.19
CA ASP A 143 -40.10 4.42 -41.53
C ASP A 143 -39.83 5.48 -42.65
N SER A 144 -39.51 4.97 -43.85
CA SER A 144 -39.73 5.56 -45.18
C SER A 144 -38.66 6.47 -45.80
N THR A 145 -38.60 6.39 -47.14
CA THR A 145 -37.53 6.89 -48.04
C THR A 145 -38.14 7.69 -49.21
N PRO A 146 -37.37 8.15 -50.23
CA PRO A 146 -36.22 9.06 -50.22
C PRO A 146 -36.45 10.28 -51.16
N THR A 147 -35.42 11.13 -51.36
CA THR A 147 -35.06 11.91 -52.60
C THR A 147 -34.59 13.34 -52.29
N GLY A 148 -33.44 13.76 -52.83
CA GLY A 148 -33.00 15.18 -52.86
C GLY A 148 -31.50 15.41 -52.62
N ILE A 149 -30.75 15.71 -53.68
CA ILE A 149 -29.30 16.04 -53.75
C ILE A 149 -29.16 17.10 -54.88
N PRO A 150 -28.21 18.08 -54.91
CA PRO A 150 -26.98 18.29 -54.09
C PRO A 150 -26.88 19.71 -53.46
N THR A 151 -25.63 20.15 -53.21
CA THR A 151 -25.09 21.50 -52.85
C THR A 151 -24.80 21.66 -51.36
N GLU A 152 -23.54 21.76 -50.87
CA GLU A 152 -22.17 21.72 -51.44
C GLU A 152 -21.22 21.18 -50.32
N ILE A 153 -19.89 20.98 -50.38
CA ILE A 153 -18.75 21.44 -51.23
C ILE A 153 -17.70 20.26 -51.26
N PRO A 154 -16.51 20.30 -51.93
CA PRO A 154 -15.76 19.07 -52.25
C PRO A 154 -14.78 18.57 -51.16
N VAL A 155 -14.32 17.33 -51.38
CA VAL A 155 -13.22 16.66 -50.65
C VAL A 155 -11.92 16.86 -51.42
N GLU A 156 -10.88 17.37 -50.75
CA GLU A 156 -9.51 17.40 -51.29
C GLU A 156 -8.55 16.74 -50.29
N GLU A 157 -8.27 15.45 -50.50
CA GLU A 157 -7.25 14.69 -49.76
C GLU A 157 -5.91 14.83 -50.50
N LEU A 158 -4.89 15.45 -49.90
CA LEU A 158 -3.50 15.32 -50.38
C LEU A 158 -2.46 15.66 -49.30
N LYS A 159 -1.28 15.07 -49.45
CA LYS A 159 -0.13 15.17 -48.54
C LYS A 159 0.62 16.50 -48.70
N LEU A 160 1.30 16.94 -47.64
CA LEU A 160 2.75 17.27 -47.60
C LEU A 160 3.13 17.36 -46.10
N GLU A 161 4.01 16.49 -45.60
CA GLU A 161 5.48 16.63 -45.50
C GLU A 161 5.98 17.24 -44.17
N LEU A 162 6.90 16.48 -43.55
CA LEU A 162 8.09 16.86 -42.78
C LEU A 162 8.20 18.30 -42.22
N TRP A 163 8.54 18.42 -40.93
CA TRP A 163 9.77 19.10 -40.47
C TRP A 163 10.30 18.42 -39.20
N GLU A 164 11.55 17.96 -39.26
CA GLU A 164 12.38 17.71 -38.08
C GLU A 164 13.06 19.04 -37.71
N GLU A 165 12.95 19.50 -36.46
CA GLU A 165 13.67 20.70 -36.01
C GLU A 165 14.59 20.37 -34.81
N GLU A 166 15.87 20.71 -34.94
CA GLU A 166 16.93 20.35 -34.00
C GLU A 166 16.85 21.11 -32.66
N ALA A 167 16.11 20.58 -31.69
CA ALA A 167 16.19 21.03 -30.30
C ALA A 167 17.50 20.55 -29.64
N LYS A 168 18.54 21.39 -29.68
CA LYS A 168 19.83 21.11 -29.01
C LYS A 168 19.66 20.89 -27.50
N PRO A 169 20.29 19.86 -26.91
CA PRO A 169 20.08 19.52 -25.50
C PRO A 169 20.73 20.55 -24.56
N PRO A 170 20.09 20.88 -23.43
CA PRO A 170 20.76 21.57 -22.33
C PRO A 170 21.79 20.63 -21.68
N THR A 171 22.98 21.13 -21.38
CA THR A 171 24.13 20.33 -20.92
C THR A 171 23.96 19.83 -19.48
N VAL A 172 23.28 18.69 -19.32
CA VAL A 172 23.41 17.89 -18.09
C VAL A 172 24.79 17.24 -18.10
N GLN A 173 25.54 17.39 -17.01
CA GLN A 173 26.87 16.78 -16.89
C GLN A 173 26.71 15.27 -16.72
N GLU A 174 27.35 14.49 -17.59
CA GLU A 174 27.39 13.03 -17.44
C GLU A 174 28.02 12.65 -16.08
N PRO A 175 27.33 11.89 -15.21
CA PRO A 175 27.99 11.26 -14.10
C PRO A 175 28.98 10.24 -14.66
N LYS A 176 30.28 10.49 -14.46
CA LYS A 176 31.35 9.61 -14.92
C LYS A 176 31.06 8.16 -14.49
N PRO A 177 31.25 7.15 -15.36
CA PRO A 177 31.03 5.76 -14.99
C PRO A 177 32.00 5.37 -13.89
N PHE A 178 31.51 5.34 -12.64
CA PHE A 178 32.24 4.76 -11.53
C PHE A 178 32.36 3.26 -11.79
N LYS A 179 33.57 2.71 -11.75
CA LYS A 179 33.77 1.27 -11.92
C LYS A 179 33.13 0.56 -10.75
N GLU A 180 32.11 -0.25 -11.01
CA GLU A 180 31.56 -1.20 -10.04
C GLU A 180 32.65 -2.19 -9.65
N THR A 181 33.31 -1.95 -8.52
CA THR A 181 34.32 -2.87 -7.95
C THR A 181 34.40 -2.72 -6.43
N LEU A 182 33.25 -2.57 -5.78
CA LEU A 182 33.09 -2.79 -4.34
C LEU A 182 31.93 -3.76 -4.12
N THR A 183 32.19 -4.81 -3.34
CA THR A 183 31.20 -5.79 -2.91
C THR A 183 30.11 -5.15 -2.03
N PRO A 184 28.87 -5.65 -2.02
CA PRO A 184 27.83 -5.12 -1.13
C PRO A 184 28.21 -5.33 0.33
N LEU A 185 28.67 -4.27 0.99
CA LEU A 185 28.47 -4.10 2.42
C LEU A 185 27.02 -3.62 2.56
N GLU A 186 26.11 -4.53 2.88
CA GLU A 186 24.67 -4.21 2.95
C GLU A 186 24.42 -3.14 4.00
N VAL A 187 24.15 -1.91 3.54
CA VAL A 187 23.85 -0.77 4.42
C VAL A 187 22.59 -1.14 5.23
N PRO A 188 22.64 -1.14 6.58
CA PRO A 188 21.61 -1.71 7.44
C PRO A 188 20.37 -0.81 7.47
N ALA A 189 19.55 -0.93 6.43
CA ALA A 189 18.32 -0.19 6.23
C ALA A 189 17.25 -0.67 7.22
N VAL A 190 16.74 0.24 8.03
CA VAL A 190 15.72 -0.06 9.04
C VAL A 190 14.37 0.47 8.57
N GLN A 191 13.34 -0.37 8.60
CA GLN A 191 11.96 0.08 8.36
C GLN A 191 11.42 0.73 9.64
N LEU A 192 10.93 1.96 9.54
CA LEU A 192 10.49 2.78 10.67
C LEU A 192 9.13 3.41 10.37
N ILE A 193 8.26 3.47 11.38
CA ILE A 193 6.94 4.12 11.28
C ILE A 193 7.11 5.65 11.36
N VAL A 194 6.44 6.39 10.50
CA VAL A 194 6.46 7.86 10.47
C VAL A 194 5.67 8.46 11.63
N GLU A 195 6.29 9.37 12.38
CA GLU A 195 5.66 10.20 13.42
C GLU A 195 5.97 11.69 13.17
N ASN A 196 5.11 12.61 13.62
CA ASN A 196 5.33 14.04 13.45
C ASN A 196 6.38 14.54 14.45
N ILE A 197 7.32 15.37 13.99
CA ILE A 197 8.11 16.21 14.91
C ILE A 197 7.22 17.38 15.35
N GLY A 198 6.64 17.28 16.54
CA GLY A 198 5.95 18.40 17.18
C GLY A 198 6.91 19.52 17.60
N GLY A 199 6.49 20.77 17.38
CA GLY A 199 7.17 21.98 17.85
C GLY A 199 7.05 23.15 16.86
N LEU A 200 6.98 24.37 17.38
CA LEU A 200 7.14 25.56 16.54
C LEU A 200 8.61 25.67 16.09
N LEU A 201 8.86 26.09 14.84
CA LEU A 201 10.19 26.25 14.25
C LEU A 201 11.04 24.96 14.08
N VAL A 202 10.40 23.81 13.84
CA VAL A 202 11.11 22.57 13.43
C VAL A 202 11.75 22.76 12.04
N PRO A 203 13.07 22.53 11.86
CA PRO A 203 13.71 22.54 10.55
C PRO A 203 13.20 21.42 9.64
N SER A 204 12.81 21.73 8.41
CA SER A 204 12.29 20.76 7.44
C SER A 204 13.34 19.82 6.84
N ASP A 205 14.62 20.07 7.09
CA ASP A 205 15.76 19.23 6.68
C ASP A 205 16.11 18.14 7.71
N THR A 206 15.52 18.21 8.91
CA THR A 206 15.96 17.47 10.09
C THR A 206 14.92 16.43 10.48
N VAL A 207 15.29 15.15 10.43
CA VAL A 207 14.49 14.03 10.96
C VAL A 207 15.08 13.54 12.28
N ARG A 208 14.31 12.75 13.05
CA ARG A 208 14.82 12.10 14.26
C ARG A 208 14.64 10.59 14.22
N VAL A 209 15.71 9.87 14.51
CA VAL A 209 15.76 8.40 14.60
C VAL A 209 16.13 8.04 16.04
N ASP A 210 15.79 6.82 16.46
CA ASP A 210 16.11 6.36 17.82
C ASP A 210 17.61 6.37 18.11
N SER A 211 17.97 6.65 19.37
CA SER A 211 19.37 6.73 19.81
C SER A 211 20.08 5.36 19.78
N GLU A 212 19.35 4.27 20.02
CA GLU A 212 19.85 2.91 19.90
C GLU A 212 20.07 2.54 18.42
N THR A 213 19.14 2.89 17.53
CA THR A 213 19.30 2.69 16.08
C THR A 213 20.50 3.46 15.53
N LEU A 214 20.70 4.71 15.96
CA LEU A 214 21.89 5.50 15.61
C LEU A 214 23.17 4.84 16.12
N ALA A 215 23.23 4.46 17.41
CA ALA A 215 24.39 3.79 17.98
C ALA A 215 24.71 2.45 17.30
N ASN A 216 23.68 1.68 16.91
CA ASN A 216 23.85 0.43 16.18
C ASN A 216 24.44 0.66 14.76
N TRP A 217 24.05 1.73 14.07
CA TRP A 217 24.68 2.13 12.81
C TRP A 217 26.11 2.63 12.99
N GLU A 218 26.38 3.46 14.01
CA GLU A 218 27.74 3.94 14.30
C GLU A 218 28.67 2.76 14.65
N ASN A 219 28.21 1.79 15.44
CA ASN A 219 28.94 0.56 15.73
C ASN A 219 29.18 -0.32 14.49
N ALA A 220 28.18 -0.45 13.60
CA ALA A 220 28.31 -1.20 12.35
C ALA A 220 29.31 -0.57 11.36
N PHE A 221 29.62 0.72 11.52
CA PHE A 221 30.55 1.47 10.67
C PHE A 221 31.77 2.02 11.44
N GLU A 222 32.36 1.18 12.29
CA GLU A 222 33.66 1.43 12.96
C GLU A 222 33.69 2.71 13.84
N GLY A 223 32.54 3.13 14.37
CA GLY A 223 32.39 4.37 15.14
C GLY A 223 32.21 5.63 14.27
N LYS A 224 32.00 5.50 12.96
CA LYS A 224 31.65 6.63 12.10
C LYS A 224 30.28 7.19 12.47
N LYS A 225 30.28 8.42 12.98
CA LYS A 225 29.08 9.19 13.32
C LYS A 225 28.15 9.36 12.11
N ILE A 226 26.86 9.05 12.28
CA ILE A 226 25.86 9.22 11.21
C ILE A 226 25.27 10.64 11.25
N GLU A 227 25.66 11.49 10.29
CA GLU A 227 25.14 12.86 10.15
C GLU A 227 23.84 12.95 9.33
N TYR A 228 23.62 12.01 8.41
CA TYR A 228 22.51 12.01 7.45
C TYR A 228 21.90 10.63 7.26
N VAL A 229 20.64 10.61 6.86
CA VAL A 229 19.93 9.40 6.42
C VAL A 229 19.28 9.64 5.06
N GLU A 230 19.17 8.57 4.26
CA GLU A 230 18.21 8.50 3.16
C GLU A 230 16.90 7.93 3.71
N ILE A 231 15.78 8.54 3.33
CA ILE A 231 14.44 7.99 3.55
C ILE A 231 13.89 7.57 2.20
N GLU A 232 13.60 6.27 2.07
CA GLU A 232 12.99 5.60 0.91
C GLU A 232 11.53 5.25 1.23
N THR A 233 10.60 5.70 0.39
CA THR A 233 9.15 5.44 0.49
C THR A 233 8.75 4.16 -0.27
N PHE A 234 7.55 3.63 -0.02
CA PHE A 234 7.07 2.41 -0.69
C PHE A 234 6.76 2.57 -2.18
N ASP A 235 6.59 3.79 -2.68
CA ASP A 235 6.50 4.13 -4.10
C ASP A 235 7.87 4.51 -4.72
N GLY A 236 8.95 4.45 -3.94
CA GLY A 236 10.32 4.60 -4.42
C GLY A 236 10.86 6.03 -4.48
N LYS A 237 10.16 7.03 -3.93
CA LYS A 237 10.75 8.35 -3.70
C LYS A 237 11.85 8.24 -2.65
N THR A 238 13.00 8.86 -2.91
CA THR A 238 14.08 8.98 -1.93
C THR A 238 14.43 10.43 -1.66
N ALA A 239 14.75 10.76 -0.41
CA ALA A 239 15.34 12.05 -0.06
C ALA A 239 16.31 11.94 1.12
N ARG A 240 17.37 12.76 1.09
CA ARG A 240 18.41 12.85 2.12
C ARG A 240 18.03 13.89 3.17
N TYR A 241 18.05 13.50 4.44
CA TYR A 241 17.77 14.36 5.60
C TYR A 241 18.91 14.32 6.62
N LYS A 242 19.08 15.41 7.36
CA LYS A 242 20.00 15.46 8.51
C LYS A 242 19.36 14.72 9.68
N VAL A 243 20.07 13.77 10.29
CA VAL A 243 19.54 12.98 11.40
C VAL A 243 19.97 13.53 12.76
N LYS A 244 19.11 13.37 13.76
CA LYS A 244 19.38 13.67 15.18
C LYS A 244 18.70 12.59 16.04
N PRO A 245 19.18 12.31 17.27
CA PRO A 245 18.49 11.39 18.17
C PRO A 245 17.09 11.90 18.55
N THR A 246 16.18 10.96 18.81
CA THR A 246 14.93 11.20 19.53
C THR A 246 15.20 11.89 20.88
N LYS A 247 14.34 12.85 21.25
CA LYS A 247 14.48 13.64 22.51
C LYS A 247 13.43 13.33 23.57
N ASP A 248 12.42 12.55 23.22
CA ASP A 248 11.26 12.26 24.06
C ASP A 248 11.26 10.75 24.35
N PRO A 249 11.43 10.31 25.61
CA PRO A 249 11.56 8.91 25.95
C PRO A 249 10.30 8.09 25.65
N LYS A 250 9.13 8.72 25.42
CA LYS A 250 7.92 8.01 25.00
C LYS A 250 8.03 7.40 23.59
N TYR A 251 9.06 7.80 22.83
CA TYR A 251 9.37 7.31 21.50
C TYR A 251 10.60 6.39 21.46
N ALA A 252 11.31 6.21 22.58
CA ALA A 252 12.50 5.38 22.66
C ALA A 252 12.18 3.90 22.34
N GLY A 253 12.99 3.27 21.49
CA GLY A 253 12.87 1.85 21.14
C GLY A 253 11.59 1.45 20.38
N LYS A 254 10.78 2.41 19.89
CA LYS A 254 9.47 2.12 19.27
C LYS A 254 9.47 1.86 17.76
N GLY A 255 10.65 1.74 17.13
CA GLY A 255 10.74 1.52 15.68
C GLY A 255 10.13 2.66 14.85
N ILE A 256 10.29 3.91 15.30
CA ILE A 256 9.76 5.10 14.61
C ILE A 256 10.85 6.02 14.06
N VAL A 257 10.50 6.78 13.03
CA VAL A 257 11.24 7.96 12.57
C VAL A 257 10.32 9.18 12.68
N GLN A 258 10.80 10.22 13.37
CA GLN A 258 10.08 11.48 13.42
C GLN A 258 10.44 12.34 12.20
N ILE A 259 9.45 12.72 11.39
CA ILE A 259 9.61 13.49 10.15
C ILE A 259 8.82 14.82 10.26
N PRO A 260 9.38 15.98 9.88
CA PRO A 260 8.63 17.23 9.77
C PRO A 260 7.51 17.14 8.73
N GLU A 261 6.35 17.77 8.97
CA GLU A 261 5.19 17.74 8.05
C GLU A 261 5.55 18.23 6.63
N LYS A 262 6.45 19.22 6.50
CA LYS A 262 6.96 19.67 5.20
C LYS A 262 7.78 18.61 4.44
N ALA A 263 8.49 17.73 5.15
CA ALA A 263 9.24 16.63 4.57
C ALA A 263 8.30 15.45 4.25
N GLN A 264 7.29 15.19 5.09
CA GLN A 264 6.22 14.24 4.78
C GLN A 264 5.50 14.62 3.47
N LEU A 265 5.09 15.89 3.33
CA LEU A 265 4.49 16.42 2.09
C LEU A 265 5.40 16.29 0.86
N ALA A 266 6.70 16.54 1.00
CA ALA A 266 7.67 16.43 -0.11
C ALA A 266 7.95 14.97 -0.54
N LEU A 267 7.71 14.01 0.35
CA LEU A 267 7.75 12.57 0.08
C LEU A 267 6.37 11.99 -0.26
N GLU A 268 5.30 12.79 -0.19
CA GLU A 268 3.89 12.39 -0.31
C GLU A 268 3.42 11.32 0.72
N ILE A 269 4.13 11.20 1.84
CA ILE A 269 3.83 10.29 2.96
C ILE A 269 3.08 10.98 4.10
N LYS A 270 2.58 10.20 5.06
CA LYS A 270 1.89 10.68 6.28
C LYS A 270 2.36 9.93 7.53
N LYS A 271 2.04 10.49 8.70
CA LYS A 271 2.10 9.79 9.99
C LYS A 271 1.42 8.42 9.92
N GLY A 272 2.08 7.40 10.47
CA GLY A 272 1.60 6.02 10.53
C GLY A 272 2.08 5.14 9.37
N GLU A 273 2.52 5.73 8.26
CA GLU A 273 3.11 4.98 7.15
C GLU A 273 4.49 4.44 7.51
N LEU A 274 4.94 3.41 6.79
CA LEU A 274 6.29 2.85 6.93
C LEU A 274 7.22 3.47 5.89
N VAL A 275 8.43 3.83 6.31
CA VAL A 275 9.53 4.22 5.41
C VAL A 275 10.79 3.44 5.75
N LYS A 276 11.63 3.23 4.74
CA LYS A 276 12.92 2.54 4.87
C LYS A 276 14.01 3.59 5.02
N VAL A 277 14.65 3.62 6.19
CA VAL A 277 15.65 4.62 6.54
C VAL A 277 17.04 3.98 6.49
N LYS A 278 17.95 4.58 5.71
CA LYS A 278 19.33 4.12 5.54
C LYS A 278 20.31 5.14 6.13
N PRO A 279 21.30 4.75 6.94
CA PRO A 279 22.40 5.64 7.28
C PRO A 279 23.21 6.00 6.03
N ILE A 280 23.60 7.28 5.92
CA ILE A 280 24.55 7.74 4.90
C ILE A 280 25.90 7.95 5.57
N ILE A 281 26.93 7.31 5.01
CA ILE A 281 28.32 7.40 5.44
C ILE A 281 29.05 8.35 4.48
N GLU A 282 29.89 9.22 5.03
CA GLU A 282 30.84 10.07 4.29
C GLU A 282 32.30 9.76 4.72
#